data_AF-A0AAU8NAV0-F1
#
_entry.id   AF-A0AAU8NAV0-F1
#
_cell.length_a   1.000
_cell.length_b   1.000
_cell.length_c   1.000
_cell.angle_alpha   90.00
_cell.angle_beta   90.00
_cell.angle_gamma   90.00
#
_symmetry.space_group_name_H-M   'P 1'
#
loop_
_entity.id
_entity.type
_entity.pdbx_description
1 polymer ?
#
loop_
_entity_poly.entity_id
_entity_poly.type
_entity_poly.pdbx_seq_one_letter_code
_entity_poly.pdbx_strand_id
1 'polypeptide(L)'
;MIYWWFEEMNPLFIVFVLCPLIAVLIGVCWYNAAWCSRTIALGVSFLLPLLYITTDWMTFTANLGAWLMYGIMYGLITWSAYRLLCTFKGYKS
;
A
#
# COMPACT_ATOMS: atom_id res chain seq x y z
N MET A 1 8.36 -5.66 12.62
CA MET A 1 8.82 -5.12 11.32
C MET A 1 9.05 -6.25 10.35
N ILE A 2 8.86 -6.07 9.04
CA ILE A 2 9.03 -7.17 8.09
C ILE A 2 10.47 -7.74 8.08
N TYR A 3 11.46 -6.89 8.37
CA TYR A 3 12.87 -7.29 8.53
C TYR A 3 13.14 -8.21 9.73
N TRP A 4 12.24 -8.27 10.71
CA TRP A 4 12.39 -9.19 11.85
C TRP A 4 12.04 -10.63 11.47
N TRP A 5 11.32 -10.81 10.35
CA TRP A 5 10.94 -12.11 9.82
C TRP A 5 11.84 -12.52 8.65
N PHE A 6 12.57 -11.56 8.07
CA PHE A 6 13.46 -11.75 6.95
C PHE A 6 14.71 -10.87 7.12
N GLU A 7 15.65 -11.33 7.95
CA GLU A 7 16.84 -10.57 8.35
C GLU A 7 17.76 -10.18 7.18
N GLU A 8 17.77 -10.98 6.10
CA GLU A 8 18.59 -10.73 4.90
C GLU A 8 17.82 -10.03 3.75
N MET A 9 16.55 -9.67 3.96
CA MET A 9 15.74 -9.13 2.86
C MET A 9 16.16 -7.71 2.50
N ASN A 10 16.49 -7.50 1.22
CA ASN A 10 16.90 -6.20 0.71
C ASN A 10 15.81 -5.14 0.97
N PRO A 11 16.13 -4.03 1.65
CA PRO A 11 15.15 -3.00 1.97
C PRO A 11 14.50 -2.36 0.74
N LEU A 12 15.25 -2.23 -0.35
CA LEU A 12 14.73 -1.73 -1.62
C LEU A 12 13.70 -2.68 -2.24
N PHE A 13 13.84 -3.99 -2.01
CA PHE A 13 12.86 -4.97 -2.50
C PHE A 13 11.50 -4.78 -1.83
N ILE A 14 11.46 -4.52 -0.52
CA ILE A 14 10.19 -4.27 0.17
C ILE A 14 9.53 -3.00 -0.37
N VAL A 15 10.31 -1.93 -0.48
CA VAL A 15 9.81 -0.60 -0.88
C VAL A 15 9.34 -0.58 -2.33
N PHE A 16 10.10 -1.17 -3.25
CA PHE A 16 9.85 -1.02 -4.69
C PHE A 16 9.17 -2.22 -5.34
N VAL A 17 9.08 -3.36 -4.65
CA VAL A 17 8.46 -4.56 -5.21
C VAL A 17 7.32 -5.06 -4.33
N LEU A 18 7.59 -5.38 -3.07
CA LEU A 18 6.61 -6.04 -2.21
C LEU A 18 5.42 -5.15 -1.86
N CYS A 19 5.67 -3.94 -1.34
CA CYS A 19 4.60 -3.01 -0.96
C CYS A 19 3.78 -2.53 -2.17
N PRO A 20 4.38 -2.16 -3.32
CA PRO A 20 3.64 -1.89 -4.55
C PRO A 20 2.77 -3.05 -5.00
N LEU A 21 3.28 -4.29 -4.93
CA LEU A 21 2.51 -5.48 -5.31
C LEU A 21 1.30 -5.66 -4.38
N ILE A 22 1.47 -5.49 -3.07
CA ILE A 22 0.38 -5.54 -2.11
C ILE A 22 -0.64 -4.43 -2.38
N ALA A 23 -0.20 -3.21 -2.70
CA ALA A 23 -1.09 -2.10 -3.07
C ALA A 23 -1.95 -2.45 -4.31
N VAL A 24 -1.34 -3.05 -5.35
CA VAL A 24 -2.09 -3.55 -6.51
C VAL A 24 -3.13 -4.59 -6.10
N LEU A 25 -2.74 -5.57 -5.27
CA LEU A 25 -3.65 -6.61 -4.79
C LEU A 25 -4.82 -6.02 -3.98
N ILE A 26 -4.58 -5.00 -3.15
CA ILE A 26 -5.65 -4.29 -2.44
C ILE A 26 -6.62 -3.67 -3.45
N GLY A 27 -6.12 -3.03 -4.52
CA GLY A 27 -6.95 -2.45 -5.58
C GLY A 27 -7.79 -3.50 -6.32
N VAL A 28 -7.20 -4.67 -6.61
CA VAL A 28 -7.89 -5.81 -7.24
C VAL A 28 -8.95 -6.41 -6.31
N CYS A 29 -8.61 -6.62 -5.04
CA CYS A 29 -9.54 -7.14 -4.03
C CYS A 29 -10.70 -6.16 -3.82
N TRP A 30 -10.42 -4.87 -3.74
CA TRP A 30 -11.43 -3.82 -3.63
C TRP A 30 -12.38 -3.83 -4.83
N TYR A 31 -11.87 -3.99 -6.06
CA TYR A 31 -12.71 -4.11 -7.25
C TYR A 31 -13.73 -5.28 -7.13
N ASN A 32 -13.32 -6.42 -6.57
CA ASN A 32 -14.18 -7.59 -6.45
C ASN A 32 -15.06 -7.60 -5.18
N ALA A 33 -14.68 -6.84 -4.15
CA ALA A 33 -15.34 -6.85 -2.85
C ALA A 33 -16.34 -5.69 -2.70
N ALA A 34 -17.62 -5.95 -2.94
CA ALA A 34 -18.70 -4.96 -2.82
C ALA A 34 -18.86 -4.33 -1.42
N TRP A 35 -18.34 -4.99 -0.37
CA TRP A 35 -18.45 -4.55 1.02
C TRP A 35 -17.27 -3.66 1.47
N CYS A 36 -16.21 -3.55 0.67
CA CYS A 36 -15.04 -2.76 1.04
C CYS A 36 -15.19 -1.31 0.54
N SER A 37 -15.23 -0.35 1.47
CA SER A 37 -15.34 1.07 1.09
C SER A 37 -14.03 1.58 0.50
N ARG A 38 -14.13 2.53 -0.45
CA ARG A 38 -12.95 3.12 -1.13
C ARG A 38 -11.95 3.70 -0.13
N THR A 39 -12.48 4.33 0.92
CA THR A 39 -11.69 4.95 1.99
C THR A 39 -10.89 3.92 2.78
N ILE A 40 -11.45 2.72 3.00
CA ILE A 40 -10.74 1.64 3.71
C ILE A 40 -9.59 1.10 2.84
N ALA A 41 -9.82 0.83 1.55
CA ALA A 41 -8.77 0.31 0.66
C ALA A 41 -7.58 1.29 0.54
N LEU A 42 -7.89 2.58 0.38
CA LEU A 42 -6.87 3.64 0.35
C LEU A 42 -6.18 3.80 1.71
N GLY A 43 -6.94 3.75 2.81
CA GLY A 43 -6.40 3.81 4.17
C GLY A 43 -5.42 2.68 4.47
N VAL A 44 -5.76 1.43 4.12
CA VAL A 44 -4.87 0.28 4.28
C VAL A 44 -3.61 0.46 3.45
N SER A 45 -3.73 0.91 2.20
CA SER A 45 -2.59 1.12 1.31
C SER A 45 -1.67 2.24 1.81
N PHE A 46 -2.25 3.30 2.37
CA PHE A 46 -1.53 4.41 2.97
C PHE A 46 -0.73 4.02 4.23
N LEU A 47 -1.15 2.95 4.92
CA LEU A 47 -0.47 2.42 6.10
C LEU A 47 0.61 1.38 5.77
N LEU A 48 0.70 0.89 4.52
CA LEU A 48 1.76 -0.05 4.09
C LEU A 48 3.19 0.39 4.42
N PRO A 49 3.59 1.68 4.34
CA PRO A 49 4.94 2.07 4.68
C PRO A 49 5.31 1.77 6.13
N LEU A 50 4.33 1.72 7.04
CA LEU A 50 4.58 1.42 8.45
C LEU A 50 5.19 0.03 8.67
N LEU A 51 5.00 -0.90 7.73
CA LEU A 51 5.58 -2.25 7.80
C LEU A 51 7.12 -2.24 7.80
N TYR A 52 7.73 -1.18 7.25
CA TYR A 52 9.18 -1.08 7.04
C TYR A 52 9.79 0.28 7.44
N ILE A 53 8.99 1.24 7.94
CA ILE A 53 9.49 2.57 8.34
C ILE A 53 9.57 2.75 9.87
N THR A 54 8.73 2.06 10.65
CA THR A 54 8.64 2.30 12.10
C THR A 54 8.68 1.02 12.93
N THR A 55 9.38 1.09 14.05
CA THR A 55 9.35 0.12 15.16
C THR A 55 8.80 0.72 16.44
N ASP A 56 8.92 2.05 16.58
CA ASP A 56 8.61 2.81 17.78
C ASP A 56 8.25 4.26 17.39
N TRP A 57 7.76 5.02 18.36
CA TRP A 57 7.30 6.39 18.14
C TRP A 57 8.42 7.35 17.71
N MET A 58 9.65 7.12 18.16
CA MET A 58 10.80 7.97 17.81
C MET A 58 11.20 7.74 16.35
N THR A 59 11.28 6.48 15.91
CA THR A 59 11.53 6.14 14.50
C THR A 59 10.40 6.57 13.58
N PHE A 60 9.15 6.54 14.04
CA PHE A 60 8.02 7.06 13.26
C PHE A 60 8.15 8.57 12.99
N THR A 61 8.39 9.37 14.03
CA THR A 61 8.50 10.83 13.89
C THR A 61 9.69 11.25 13.05
N ALA A 62 10.82 10.53 13.14
CA ALA A 62 11.99 10.74 12.29
C ALA A 62 11.73 10.44 10.80
N ASN A 63 10.78 9.55 10.49
CA ASN A 63 10.48 9.12 9.13
C ASN A 63 9.09 9.54 8.64
N LEU A 64 8.46 10.53 9.29
CA LEU A 64 7.10 10.95 8.99
C LEU A 64 6.94 11.41 7.53
N GLY A 65 7.96 12.07 6.98
CA GLY A 65 7.99 12.46 5.56
C GLY A 65 8.02 11.26 4.61
N ALA A 66 8.81 10.24 4.94
CA ALA A 66 8.86 9.01 4.15
C ALA A 66 7.54 8.24 4.22
N TRP A 67 6.93 8.14 5.40
CA TRP A 67 5.60 7.54 5.56
C TRP A 67 4.56 8.24 4.69
N LEU A 68 4.50 9.58 4.73
CA LEU A 68 3.55 10.35 3.94
C LEU A 68 3.77 10.14 2.43
N MET A 69 5.02 10.25 1.97
CA MET A 69 5.38 10.11 0.55
C MET A 69 5.03 8.72 0.01
N TYR A 70 5.54 7.66 0.66
CA TYR A 70 5.29 6.29 0.22
C TYR A 70 3.83 5.89 0.41
N GLY A 71 3.16 6.38 1.46
CA GLY A 71 1.75 6.13 1.70
C GLY A 71 0.88 6.69 0.58
N ILE A 72 1.16 7.92 0.14
CA ILE A 72 0.48 8.52 -1.02
C ILE A 72 0.76 7.71 -2.29
N MET A 73 2.02 7.34 -2.53
CA MET A 73 2.39 6.54 -3.71
C MET A 73 1.64 5.21 -3.77
N TYR A 74 1.59 4.46 -2.66
CA TYR A 74 0.87 3.19 -2.60
C TYR A 74 -0.65 3.39 -2.73
N GLY A 75 -1.21 4.44 -2.12
CA GLY A 75 -2.61 4.80 -2.32
C GLY A 75 -2.95 5.09 -3.78
N LEU A 76 -2.07 5.79 -4.51
CA LEU A 76 -2.21 6.04 -5.95
C LEU A 76 -2.16 4.74 -6.75
N ILE A 77 -1.23 3.82 -6.43
CA ILE A 77 -1.13 2.51 -7.08
C ILE A 77 -2.42 1.71 -6.90
N THR A 78 -2.94 1.63 -5.66
CA THR A 78 -4.21 0.97 -5.34
C THR A 78 -5.37 1.57 -6.13
N TRP A 79 -5.45 2.89 -6.19
CA TRP A 79 -6.49 3.60 -6.95
C TRP A 79 -6.37 3.35 -8.45
N SER A 80 -5.16 3.42 -9.01
CA SER A 80 -4.90 3.14 -10.43
C SER A 80 -5.27 1.71 -10.80
N ALA A 81 -4.89 0.72 -9.98
CA ALA A 81 -5.24 -0.69 -10.19
C ALA A 81 -6.77 -0.89 -10.22
N TYR A 82 -7.49 -0.29 -9.26
CA TYR A 82 -8.95 -0.31 -9.25
C TYR A 82 -9.54 0.35 -10.52
N ARG A 83 -9.08 1.56 -10.87
CA ARG A 83 -9.59 2.30 -12.04
C ARG A 83 -9.36 1.54 -13.34
N LEU A 84 -8.18 0.95 -13.52
CA LEU A 84 -7.88 0.12 -14.68
C LEU A 84 -8.85 -1.05 -14.81
N LEU A 85 -9.14 -1.76 -13.71
CA LEU A 85 -10.10 -2.86 -13.72
C LEU A 85 -11.52 -2.39 -14.07
N CYS A 86 -11.96 -1.25 -13.54
CA CYS A 86 -13.23 -0.65 -13.93
C CYS A 86 -13.29 -0.32 -15.42
N THR A 87 -12.21 0.24 -15.98
CA THR A 87 -12.11 0.55 -17.41
C THR A 87 -12.13 -0.71 -18.27
N PHE A 88 -11.36 -1.74 -17.93
CA PHE A 88 -11.28 -2.98 -18.73
C PHE A 88 -12.54 -3.83 -18.67
N LYS A 89 -13.21 -3.91 -17.51
CA LYS A 89 -14.43 -4.71 -17.34
C LYS A 89 -15.72 -3.92 -17.58
N GLY A 90 -15.63 -2.65 -17.97
CA GLY A 90 -16.80 -1.81 -18.26
C GLY A 90 -17.69 -1.56 -17.03
N TYR A 91 -17.10 -1.40 -15.85
CA TYR A 91 -17.85 -1.23 -14.61
C TYR A 91 -18.55 0.13 -14.59
N LYS A 92 -19.89 0.11 -14.52
CA LYS A 92 -20.71 1.31 -14.32
C LYS A 92 -20.44 1.84 -12.91
N SER A 93 -19.98 3.09 -12.85
CA SER A 93 -19.71 3.84 -11.62
C SER A 93 -20.93 3.94 -10.71
#